data_AF-A0A7C7KLL6-F1
#
_entry.id   AF-A0A7C7KLL6-F1
#
_cell.length_a   1.000
_cell.length_b   1.000
_cell.length_c   1.000
_cell.angle_alpha   90.00
_cell.angle_beta   90.00
_cell.angle_gamma   90.00
#
_symmetry.space_group_name_H-M   'P 1'
#
loop_
_entity.id
_entity.type
_entity.pdbx_description
1 polymer ?
#
loop_
_entity_poly.entity_id
_entity_poly.type
_entity_poly.pdbx_seq_one_letter_code
_entity_poly.pdbx_strand_id
1 'polypeptide(L)' 'MINPFAVRYSAGAGAAWIQGEPAIEDMMRDAVIQAVLKRDGLTEEDLVAAIALGRRRLRPAPAAAIRAA' A
#
# COMPACT_ATOMS: atom_id res chain seq x y z
N MET A 1 -30.40 -1.32 -9.94
CA MET A 1 -29.40 -2.41 -9.83
C MET A 1 -28.13 -1.79 -9.27
N ILE A 2 -27.79 -2.02 -8.01
CA ILE A 2 -26.60 -1.44 -7.36
C ILE A 2 -25.44 -2.40 -7.63
N ASN A 3 -24.36 -1.90 -8.24
CA ASN A 3 -23.17 -2.72 -8.52
C ASN A 3 -22.44 -3.01 -7.20
N PRO A 4 -22.30 -4.27 -6.76
CA PRO A 4 -21.65 -4.60 -5.49
C PRO A 4 -20.14 -4.35 -5.49
N PHE A 5 -19.54 -4.06 -6.65
CA PHE A 5 -18.13 -3.74 -6.81
C PHE A 5 -17.84 -2.23 -6.88
N ALA A 6 -18.86 -1.38 -6.70
CA ALA A 6 -18.67 0.06 -6.68
C ALA A 6 -18.10 0.53 -5.32
N VAL A 7 -16.84 0.16 -5.04
CA VAL A 7 -16.09 0.71 -3.91
C VAL A 7 -15.63 2.12 -4.28
N ARG A 8 -16.13 3.12 -3.56
CA ARG A 8 -15.68 4.51 -3.69
C ARG A 8 -14.50 4.72 -2.75
N TYR A 9 -13.30 4.71 -3.29
CA TYR A 9 -12.10 5.08 -2.53
C TYR A 9 -12.10 6.58 -2.27
N SER A 10 -12.07 6.98 -1.00
CA SER A 10 -11.74 8.35 -0.60
C SER A 10 -10.23 8.52 -0.72
N ALA A 11 -9.76 9.61 -1.33
CA ALA A 11 -8.34 9.88 -1.42
C ALA A 11 -7.76 10.09 0.00
N GLY A 12 -6.83 9.22 0.40
CA GLY A 12 -6.07 9.37 1.64
C GLY A 12 -5.01 10.47 1.54
N ALA A 13 -4.73 11.15 2.64
CA ALA A 13 -3.74 12.23 2.73
C ALA A 13 -2.26 11.78 2.62
N GLY A 14 -1.99 10.60 2.04
CA GLY A 14 -0.66 10.06 1.82
C GLY A 14 -0.18 10.30 0.39
N ALA A 15 0.86 11.14 0.24
CA ALA A 15 1.58 11.41 -1.02
C ALA A 15 0.66 11.77 -2.21
N ALA A 16 0.21 13.02 -2.23
CA ALA A 16 -0.67 13.65 -3.23
C ALA A 16 -0.08 13.81 -4.66
N TRP A 17 0.66 12.83 -5.18
CA TRP A 17 1.30 12.93 -6.51
C TRP A 17 0.49 12.19 -7.59
N ILE A 18 -0.46 11.33 -7.21
CA ILE A 18 -1.45 10.73 -8.11
C ILE A 18 -2.83 10.81 -7.44
N GLN A 19 -3.73 11.59 -8.03
CA GLN A 19 -5.10 11.75 -7.54
C GLN A 19 -5.87 10.45 -7.79
N GLY A 20 -6.33 9.79 -6.72
CA GLY A 20 -7.19 8.59 -6.80
C GLY A 20 -6.57 7.29 -6.31
N GLU A 21 -5.31 7.28 -5.84
CA GLU A 21 -4.81 6.09 -5.13
C GLU A 21 -5.44 5.99 -3.73
N PRO A 22 -5.96 4.81 -3.36
CA PRO A 22 -6.50 4.59 -2.02
C PRO A 22 -5.41 4.69 -0.97
N ALA A 23 -5.75 5.23 0.20
CA ALA A 23 -4.85 5.11 1.34
C ALA A 23 -4.61 3.63 1.63
N ILE A 24 -3.46 3.28 2.20
CA ILE A 24 -3.22 1.92 2.69
C ILE A 24 -4.32 1.54 3.70
N GLU A 25 -4.75 2.49 4.51
CA GLU A 25 -5.83 2.34 5.47
C GLU A 25 -7.18 2.03 4.80
N ASP A 26 -7.44 2.59 3.61
CA ASP A 26 -8.64 2.30 2.83
C ASP A 26 -8.56 0.90 2.20
N MET A 27 -7.39 0.53 1.70
CA MET A 27 -7.11 -0.82 1.20
C MET A 27 -7.27 -1.89 2.29
N MET A 28 -6.91 -1.57 3.54
CA MET A 28 -7.10 -2.47 4.70
C MET A 28 -8.54 -2.66 5.10
N ARG A 29 -9.45 -1.77 4.68
CA ARG A 29 -10.88 -1.94 4.90
C ARG A 29 -11.57 -2.65 3.74
N ASP A 30 -10.85 -2.92 2.65
CA ASP A 30 -11.40 -3.60 1.49
C ASP A 30 -11.62 -5.10 1.78
N ALA A 31 -12.86 -5.55 1.54
CA ALA A 31 -13.28 -6.92 1.84
C ALA A 31 -12.55 -7.98 0.99
N VAL A 32 -12.14 -7.63 -0.24
CA VAL A 32 -11.40 -8.54 -1.12
C VAL A 32 -9.98 -8.71 -0.61
N ILE A 33 -9.33 -7.61 -0.22
CA ILE A 33 -7.98 -7.67 0.35
C ILE A 33 -7.97 -8.50 1.64
N GLN A 34 -8.93 -8.25 2.54
CA GLN A 34 -9.09 -9.04 3.77
C GLN A 34 -9.32 -10.53 3.49
N ALA A 35 -10.13 -10.87 2.48
CA ALA A 35 -10.36 -12.26 2.09
C ALA A 35 -9.09 -12.94 1.56
N VAL A 36 -8.26 -12.23 0.78
CA VAL A 36 -6.99 -12.75 0.26
C VAL A 36 -5.98 -12.96 1.38
N LEU A 37 -5.80 -11.98 2.27
CA LEU A 37 -4.90 -12.12 3.42
C LEU A 37 -5.29 -13.34 4.27
N LYS A 38 -6.57 -13.47 4.60
CA LYS A 38 -7.08 -14.61 5.37
C LYS A 38 -6.87 -15.95 4.66
N ARG A 39 -7.11 -16.02 3.34
CA ARG A 39 -6.90 -17.25 2.54
C ARG A 39 -5.44 -17.71 2.62
N ASP A 40 -4.52 -16.75 2.60
CA ASP A 40 -3.09 -17.02 2.57
C ASP A 40 -2.47 -17.10 3.99
N GLY A 41 -3.31 -17.00 5.04
CA GLY A 41 -2.88 -17.07 6.45
C GLY A 41 -2.09 -15.85 6.92
N LEU A 42 -2.24 -14.73 6.24
CA LEU A 42 -1.53 -13.48 6.50
C LEU A 42 -2.37 -12.54 7.37
N THR A 43 -1.67 -11.74 8.18
CA THR A 43 -2.24 -10.71 9.05
C THR A 43 -2.01 -9.31 8.50
N GLU A 44 -2.68 -8.32 9.09
CA GLU A 44 -2.41 -6.91 8.80
C GLU A 44 -0.96 -6.53 9.14
N GLU A 45 -0.40 -7.10 10.20
CA GLU A 45 0.99 -6.87 10.63
C GLU A 45 1.99 -7.35 9.58
N ASP A 46 1.74 -8.51 8.96
CA ASP A 46 2.57 -9.04 7.87
C ASP A 46 2.61 -8.09 6.68
N LEU A 47 1.45 -7.51 6.34
CA LEU A 47 1.37 -6.55 5.25
C LEU A 47 2.11 -5.25 5.58
N VAL A 48 1.92 -4.71 6.79
CA VAL A 48 2.64 -3.51 7.25
C VAL A 48 4.15 -3.75 7.21
N ALA A 49 4.61 -4.93 7.64
CA ALA A 49 6.02 -5.31 7.58
C ALA A 49 6.53 -5.40 6.12
N ALA A 50 5.74 -5.97 5.21
CA ALA A 50 6.07 -6.04 3.79
C ALA A 50 6.18 -4.64 3.15
N ILE A 51 5.26 -3.73 3.48
CA ILE A 51 5.29 -2.34 3.02
C ILE A 51 6.53 -1.62 3.56
N ALA A 52 6.84 -1.79 4.84
CA ALA A 52 8.03 -1.21 5.46
C ALA A 52 9.32 -1.73 4.80
N LEU A 53 9.39 -3.04 4.50
CA LEU A 53 10.49 -3.66 3.78
C LEU A 53 10.64 -3.08 2.37
N GLY A 54 9.53 -2.96 1.63
CA GLY A 54 9.49 -2.34 0.31
C GLY A 54 10.02 -0.91 0.33
N ARG A 55 9.52 -0.08 1.26
CA ARG A 55 10.00 1.30 1.46
C ARG A 55 11.49 1.37 1.76
N ARG A 56 12.03 0.46 2.58
CA ARG A 56 13.46 0.39 2.86
C ARG A 56 14.29 0.05 1.62
N ARG A 57 13.82 -0.87 0.78
CA ARG A 57 14.50 -1.28 -0.45
C ARG A 57 14.44 -0.21 -1.54
N LEU A 58 13.31 0.47 -1.65
CA LEU A 58 13.08 1.52 -2.63
C LEU A 58 13.66 2.88 -2.21
N ARG A 59 14.14 2.99 -0.96
CA ARG A 59 14.80 4.21 -0.49
C ARG A 59 16.06 4.41 -1.32
N PRO A 60 16.18 5.52 -2.08
CA PRO A 60 17.36 5.74 -2.90
C PRO A 60 18.60 5.77 -2.01
N ALA A 61 19.65 5.04 -2.42
CA ALA A 61 20.95 5.16 -1.77
C ALA A 61 21.38 6.64 -1.81
N PRO A 62 21.92 7.20 -0.71
CA PRO A 62 22.34 8.59 -0.70
C PRO A 62 23.32 8.81 -1.85
N ALA A 63 23.03 9.81 -2.70
CA ALA A 63 23.78 10.15 -3.91
C ALA A 63 25.29 10.38 -3.69
N ALA A 64 25.73 10.49 -2.43
CA ALA A 64 27.14 10.53 -2.03
C ALA A 64 27.93 9.28 -2.42
N ALA A 65 27.29 8.11 -2.56
CA ALA A 65 27.98 6.87 -2.94
C ALA A 65 28.32 6.77 -4.45
N ILE A 66 27.72 7.61 -5.30
CA ILE A 66 27.89 7.53 -6.76
C ILE A 66 29.02 8.44 -7.26
N ARG A 67 29.45 9.46 -6.49
CA ARG A 67 30.50 10.41 -6.89
C ARG A 67 31.93 10.01 -6.46
N ALA A 68 32.10 8.88 -5.78
CA ALA A 68 33.39 8.43 -5.26
C ALA A 68 33.96 7.19 -5.98
N ALA A 69 33.41 6.84 -7.15
CA ALA A 69 33.90 5.75 -8.01
C ALA A 69 34.59 6.31 -9.26
#